data_AF-A0A7S2LD52-F1
#
_entry.id   AF-A0A7S2LD52-F1
#
_cell.length_a   1.000
_cell.length_b   1.000
_cell.length_c   1.000
_cell.angle_alpha   90.00
_cell.angle_beta   90.00
_cell.angle_gamma   90.00
#
_symmetry.space_group_name_H-M   'P 1'
#
loop_
_entity.id
_entity.type
_entity.pdbx_description
1 polymer ?
#
loop_
_entity_poly.entity_id
_entity_poly.type
_entity_poly.pdbx_seq_one_letter_code
_entity_poly.pdbx_strand_id
1 'polypeptide(L)'
;RPPRFAPPPPRWRHSPLRRRPAQGYRVAPMPSSETWRLSKRRALASAFAFVSGYSDAISYIRWKGWGALMTGNLIFFGHSLVVEDYLQAAYYFVLIVSFMAGVVAYRAVEVAFPSRGASILGFPLAGLMVVIEFVDMSPHVAFCSKRYLLAGLAPMFGMLTAACTTGKLESQTTMVTGHLTTIGAGLVSAIAGKLSTAERGKVILSTLVVVSTLAGSLTGTLAIKLAGRHGDDTYGLLIPVSPSLAVLLWCNDHMNRPRTLVKQFQRRHRMWRRRSGQRDAAGIAAG
;
A
#
# COMPACT_ATOMS: atom_id res chain seq x y z
N ARG A 1 -4.21 -62.02 70.74
CA ARG A 1 -5.35 -61.30 71.37
C ARG A 1 -4.78 -60.47 72.52
N PRO A 2 -5.14 -59.19 72.77
CA PRO A 2 -6.25 -58.33 72.30
C PRO A 2 -5.72 -56.97 71.71
N PRO A 3 -6.41 -55.80 71.73
CA PRO A 3 -7.80 -55.42 71.37
C PRO A 3 -7.85 -54.37 70.20
N ARG A 4 -8.83 -54.43 69.28
CA ARG A 4 -10.12 -53.68 69.18
C ARG A 4 -10.07 -52.14 68.97
N PHE A 5 -10.32 -51.77 67.70
CA PHE A 5 -11.25 -50.76 67.16
C PHE A 5 -11.45 -49.41 67.89
N ALA A 6 -11.06 -48.33 67.19
CA ALA A 6 -11.64 -46.99 67.32
C ALA A 6 -12.46 -46.66 66.05
N PRO A 7 -13.61 -45.97 66.15
CA PRO A 7 -14.42 -45.59 64.99
C PRO A 7 -13.90 -44.29 64.32
N PRO A 8 -14.12 -44.11 62.99
CA PRO A 8 -13.72 -42.90 62.29
C PRO A 8 -14.72 -41.75 62.48
N PRO A 9 -14.27 -40.48 62.34
CA PRO A 9 -15.10 -39.29 62.55
C PRO A 9 -16.07 -39.00 61.38
N PRO A 10 -17.11 -38.17 61.61
CA PRO A 10 -18.19 -37.95 60.66
C PRO A 10 -17.77 -37.11 59.46
N ARG A 11 -18.12 -37.58 58.25
CA ARG A 11 -17.96 -36.85 56.99
C ARG A 11 -19.03 -35.76 56.87
N TRP A 12 -18.61 -34.50 56.93
CA TRP A 12 -19.43 -33.36 56.55
C TRP A 12 -19.70 -33.37 55.04
N ARG A 13 -20.99 -33.53 54.65
CA ARG A 13 -21.44 -33.37 53.26
C ARG A 13 -21.54 -31.88 52.94
N HIS A 14 -20.61 -31.37 52.14
CA HIS A 14 -20.80 -30.10 51.46
C HIS A 14 -21.69 -30.31 50.23
N SER A 15 -22.91 -29.77 50.29
CA SER A 15 -23.81 -29.66 49.14
C SER A 15 -23.17 -28.78 48.07
N PRO A 16 -23.02 -29.23 46.81
CA PRO A 16 -22.50 -28.37 45.76
C PRO A 16 -23.55 -27.32 45.37
N LEU A 17 -23.22 -26.07 45.64
CA LEU A 17 -23.95 -24.89 45.16
C LEU A 17 -24.10 -24.96 43.64
N ARG A 18 -25.35 -25.07 43.20
CA ARG A 18 -25.79 -25.11 41.81
C ARG A 18 -25.47 -23.76 41.13
N ARG A 19 -24.30 -23.65 40.48
CA ARG A 19 -23.94 -22.48 39.66
C ARG A 19 -24.87 -22.40 38.45
N ARG A 20 -25.60 -21.28 38.34
CA ARG A 20 -26.34 -20.92 37.12
C ARG A 20 -25.36 -20.79 35.94
N PRO A 21 -25.70 -21.26 34.73
CA PRO A 21 -24.86 -21.05 33.56
C PRO A 21 -24.85 -19.55 33.24
N ALA A 22 -23.66 -18.96 33.27
CA ALA A 22 -23.44 -17.61 32.78
C ALA A 22 -23.80 -17.58 31.29
N GLN A 23 -24.75 -16.73 30.95
CA GLN A 23 -25.22 -16.47 29.60
C GLN A 23 -24.04 -15.89 28.81
N GLY A 24 -23.38 -16.75 28.04
CA GLY A 24 -22.19 -16.42 27.30
C GLY A 24 -22.50 -15.36 26.24
N TYR A 25 -21.93 -14.17 26.41
CA TYR A 25 -21.74 -13.22 25.32
C TYR A 25 -20.98 -13.97 24.21
N ARG A 26 -21.66 -14.31 23.11
CA ARG A 26 -21.00 -14.75 21.87
C ARG A 26 -20.24 -13.56 21.31
N VAL A 27 -18.98 -13.43 21.72
CA VAL A 27 -18.02 -12.55 21.03
C VAL A 27 -17.93 -13.08 19.61
N ALA A 28 -18.26 -12.25 18.62
CA ALA A 28 -18.13 -12.60 17.21
C ALA A 28 -16.70 -13.13 16.96
N PRO A 29 -16.54 -14.24 16.19
CA PRO A 29 -15.23 -14.78 15.92
C PRO A 29 -14.37 -13.69 15.27
N MET A 30 -13.33 -13.24 15.98
CA MET A 30 -12.40 -12.28 15.39
C MET A 30 -11.81 -12.92 14.14
N PRO A 31 -11.77 -12.21 12.99
CA PRO A 31 -11.12 -12.73 11.80
C PRO A 31 -9.69 -13.13 12.18
N SER A 32 -9.26 -14.31 11.73
CA SER A 32 -7.89 -14.75 11.96
C SER A 32 -6.94 -13.63 11.52
N SER A 33 -5.86 -13.40 12.27
CA SER A 33 -4.98 -12.25 12.01
C SER A 33 -4.41 -12.22 10.58
N GLU A 34 -4.47 -13.34 9.88
CA GLU A 34 -4.09 -13.53 8.47
C GLU A 34 -5.16 -13.02 7.50
N THR A 35 -6.43 -13.41 7.66
CA THR A 35 -7.54 -12.95 6.79
C THR A 35 -7.69 -11.43 6.82
N TRP A 36 -7.56 -10.83 7.99
CA TRP A 36 -7.51 -9.37 8.15
C TRP A 36 -6.36 -8.73 7.35
N ARG A 37 -5.14 -9.29 7.46
CA ARG A 37 -3.96 -8.80 6.73
C ARG A 37 -4.13 -8.93 5.22
N LEU A 38 -4.66 -10.05 4.74
CA LEU A 38 -4.95 -10.24 3.32
C LEU A 38 -5.96 -9.22 2.81
N SER A 39 -7.03 -8.97 3.56
CA SER A 39 -8.04 -7.96 3.19
C SER A 39 -7.42 -6.56 3.06
N LYS A 40 -6.58 -6.16 4.02
CA LYS A 40 -5.87 -4.87 3.97
C LYS A 40 -4.88 -4.77 2.81
N ARG A 41 -4.15 -5.84 2.51
CA ARG A 41 -3.25 -5.89 1.34
C ARG A 41 -4.01 -5.72 0.03
N ARG A 42 -5.14 -6.42 -0.13
CA ARG A 42 -6.00 -6.30 -1.31
C ARG A 42 -6.55 -4.88 -1.47
N ALA A 43 -7.06 -4.29 -0.39
CA ALA A 43 -7.57 -2.92 -0.41
C ALA A 43 -6.49 -1.91 -0.81
N LEU A 44 -5.28 -2.04 -0.26
CA LEU A 44 -4.15 -1.17 -0.59
C LEU A 44 -3.72 -1.33 -2.06
N ALA A 45 -3.63 -2.57 -2.54
CA ALA A 45 -3.28 -2.86 -3.92
C ALA A 45 -4.30 -2.29 -4.91
N SER A 46 -5.59 -2.46 -4.63
CA SER A 46 -6.68 -1.84 -5.41
C SER A 46 -6.60 -0.32 -5.41
N ALA A 47 -6.32 0.31 -4.27
CA ALA A 47 -6.20 1.76 -4.19
C ALA A 47 -5.02 2.30 -5.00
N PHE A 48 -3.84 1.66 -4.91
CA PHE A 48 -2.70 2.02 -5.75
C PHE A 48 -2.99 1.84 -7.25
N ALA A 49 -3.62 0.72 -7.62
CA ALA A 49 -4.00 0.43 -8.99
C ALA A 49 -4.98 1.47 -9.55
N PHE A 50 -5.99 1.85 -8.76
CA PHE A 50 -6.95 2.90 -9.10
C PHE A 50 -6.26 4.24 -9.32
N VAL A 51 -5.43 4.69 -8.38
CA VAL A 51 -4.74 5.98 -8.48
C VAL A 51 -3.78 5.99 -9.67
N SER A 52 -3.08 4.88 -9.92
CA SER A 52 -2.17 4.75 -11.08
C SER A 52 -2.95 4.87 -12.39
N GLY A 53 -4.03 4.08 -12.55
CA GLY A 53 -4.89 4.15 -13.75
C GLY A 53 -5.50 5.53 -13.98
N TYR A 54 -5.96 6.19 -12.91
CA TYR A 54 -6.47 7.57 -12.96
C TYR A 54 -5.40 8.54 -13.47
N SER A 55 -4.20 8.50 -12.86
CA SER A 55 -3.11 9.41 -13.21
C SER A 55 -2.54 9.17 -14.61
N ASP A 56 -2.43 7.92 -15.06
CA ASP A 56 -1.92 7.56 -16.38
C ASP A 56 -2.88 7.98 -17.49
N ALA A 57 -4.19 7.82 -17.30
CA ALA A 57 -5.19 8.28 -18.26
C ALA A 57 -5.09 9.80 -18.46
N ILE A 58 -4.99 10.55 -17.36
CA ILE A 58 -4.87 12.02 -17.42
C ILE A 58 -3.55 12.42 -18.07
N SER A 59 -2.43 11.83 -17.63
CA SER A 59 -1.09 12.14 -18.15
C SER A 59 -1.00 11.85 -19.65
N TYR A 60 -1.59 10.75 -20.11
CA TYR A 60 -1.57 10.39 -21.53
C TYR A 60 -2.41 11.36 -22.36
N ILE A 61 -3.60 11.73 -21.90
CA ILE A 61 -4.46 12.66 -22.64
C ILE A 61 -3.81 14.06 -22.70
N ARG A 62 -3.22 14.54 -21.59
CA ARG A 62 -2.58 15.86 -21.52
C ARG A 62 -1.23 15.94 -22.25
N TRP A 63 -0.36 14.96 -22.02
CA TRP A 63 1.06 15.05 -22.39
C TRP A 63 1.56 13.90 -23.25
N LYS A 64 0.67 13.03 -23.74
CA LYS A 64 1.01 11.89 -24.62
C LYS A 64 2.09 10.97 -24.05
N GLY A 65 2.16 10.87 -22.73
CA GLY A 65 3.09 10.01 -22.00
C GLY A 65 2.45 9.46 -20.73
N TRP A 66 3.08 8.44 -20.16
CA TRP A 66 2.57 7.77 -18.96
C TRP A 66 3.50 7.98 -17.77
N GLY A 67 2.91 8.13 -16.59
CA GLY A 67 3.64 8.26 -15.34
C GLY A 67 4.14 6.92 -14.83
N ALA A 68 3.30 5.87 -14.90
CA ALA A 68 3.64 4.54 -14.42
C ALA A 68 3.89 3.49 -15.53
N LEU A 69 3.29 3.63 -16.70
CA LEU A 69 3.41 2.67 -17.81
C LEU A 69 4.68 2.88 -18.66
N MET A 70 5.84 2.49 -18.12
CA MET A 70 7.13 2.65 -18.80
C MET A 70 7.27 1.85 -20.10
N THR A 71 6.60 0.70 -20.23
CA THR A 71 6.59 -0.07 -21.50
C THR A 71 6.06 0.78 -22.65
N GLY A 72 5.02 1.58 -22.42
CA GLY A 72 4.48 2.51 -23.42
C GLY A 72 5.51 3.57 -23.79
N ASN A 73 6.09 4.24 -22.80
CA ASN A 73 7.13 5.25 -23.04
C ASN A 73 8.33 4.68 -23.82
N LEU A 74 8.76 3.44 -23.53
CA LEU A 74 9.88 2.79 -24.23
C LEU A 74 9.55 2.47 -25.70
N ILE A 75 8.34 1.98 -25.99
CA ILE A 75 7.90 1.71 -27.37
C ILE A 75 7.86 3.03 -28.17
N PHE A 76 7.26 4.08 -27.59
CA PHE A 76 7.16 5.37 -28.26
C PHE A 76 8.51 6.07 -28.42
N PHE A 77 9.45 5.87 -27.48
CA PHE A 77 10.84 6.30 -27.63
C PHE A 77 11.48 5.68 -28.88
N GLY A 78 11.40 4.35 -29.04
CA GLY A 78 11.94 3.66 -30.20
C GLY A 78 11.29 4.10 -31.51
N HIS A 79 9.96 4.27 -31.52
CA HIS A 79 9.24 4.79 -32.68
C HIS A 79 9.72 6.20 -33.06
N SER A 80 9.85 7.12 -32.11
CA SER A 80 10.31 8.49 -32.37
C SER A 80 11.74 8.56 -32.91
N LEU A 81 12.62 7.61 -32.56
CA LEU A 81 13.95 7.51 -33.16
C LEU A 81 13.90 7.16 -34.64
N VAL A 82 12.99 6.26 -35.05
CA VAL A 82 12.86 5.82 -36.46
C VAL A 82 12.23 6.91 -37.33
N VAL A 83 11.30 7.68 -36.78
CA VAL A 83 10.64 8.80 -37.48
C VAL A 83 11.48 10.09 -37.40
N GLU A 84 12.69 10.02 -36.84
CA GLU A 84 13.63 11.15 -36.71
C GLU A 84 13.09 12.33 -35.88
N ASP A 85 12.07 12.11 -35.04
CA ASP A 85 11.59 13.10 -34.06
C ASP A 85 12.39 12.99 -32.75
N TYR A 86 13.59 13.55 -32.76
CA TYR A 86 14.51 13.50 -31.63
C TYR A 86 13.99 14.25 -30.40
N LEU A 87 13.16 15.28 -30.57
CA LEU A 87 12.59 16.01 -29.44
C LEU A 87 11.57 15.17 -28.69
N GLN A 88 10.73 14.42 -29.41
CA GLN A 88 9.79 13.50 -28.80
C GLN A 88 10.49 12.25 -28.24
N ALA A 89 11.53 11.76 -28.90
CA ALA A 89 12.38 10.70 -28.35
C ALA A 89 13.03 11.14 -27.02
N ALA A 90 13.63 12.33 -26.97
CA ALA A 90 14.22 12.88 -25.74
C ALA A 90 13.18 13.01 -24.62
N TYR A 91 11.94 13.41 -24.94
CA TYR A 91 10.85 13.47 -23.98
C TYR A 91 10.57 12.10 -23.33
N TYR A 92 10.35 11.05 -24.11
CA TYR A 92 10.11 9.70 -23.56
C TYR A 92 11.32 9.15 -22.79
N PHE A 93 12.53 9.41 -23.29
CA PHE A 93 13.75 9.03 -22.60
C PHE A 93 13.87 9.66 -21.21
N VAL A 94 13.59 10.96 -21.10
CA VAL A 94 13.58 11.68 -19.81
C VAL A 94 12.53 11.09 -18.86
N LEU A 95 11.35 10.71 -19.33
CA LEU A 95 10.35 10.03 -18.49
C LEU A 95 10.88 8.71 -17.92
N ILE A 96 11.54 7.90 -18.76
CA ILE A 96 12.12 6.61 -18.36
C ILE A 96 13.22 6.81 -17.31
N VAL A 97 14.16 7.73 -17.57
CA VAL A 97 15.25 8.03 -16.63
C VAL A 97 14.71 8.57 -15.30
N SER A 98 13.71 9.45 -15.35
CA SER A 98 13.11 10.01 -14.14
C SER A 98 12.35 8.97 -13.32
N PHE A 99 11.60 8.08 -13.97
CA PHE A 99 11.01 6.92 -13.31
C PHE A 99 12.08 6.03 -12.65
N MET A 100 13.17 5.74 -13.36
CA MET A 100 14.29 4.98 -12.82
C MET A 100 14.93 5.67 -11.61
N ALA A 101 15.06 6.99 -11.62
CA ALA A 101 15.56 7.76 -10.48
C ALA A 101 14.69 7.54 -9.23
N GLY A 102 13.36 7.49 -9.39
CA GLY A 102 12.42 7.13 -8.33
C GLY A 102 12.64 5.72 -7.77
N VAL A 103 12.86 4.74 -8.66
CA VAL A 103 13.19 3.36 -8.26
C VAL A 103 14.50 3.32 -7.46
N VAL A 104 15.56 3.94 -7.98
CA VAL A 104 16.89 3.97 -7.35
C VAL A 104 16.85 4.67 -6.01
N ALA A 105 16.19 5.83 -5.92
CA ALA A 105 16.02 6.56 -4.67
C ALA A 105 15.33 5.69 -3.61
N TYR A 106 14.23 5.01 -3.98
CA TYR A 106 13.55 4.09 -3.07
C TYR A 106 14.48 2.99 -2.58
N ARG A 107 15.24 2.36 -3.48
CA ARG A 107 16.19 1.30 -3.12
C ARG A 107 17.26 1.81 -2.15
N ALA A 108 17.87 2.95 -2.44
CA ALA A 108 18.89 3.53 -1.58
C ALA A 108 18.35 3.81 -0.17
N VAL A 109 17.16 4.41 -0.07
CA VAL A 109 16.53 4.69 1.24
C VAL A 109 16.10 3.42 1.94
N GLU A 110 15.58 2.41 1.24
CA GLU A 110 15.15 1.16 1.86
C GLU A 110 16.35 0.34 2.39
N VAL A 111 17.52 0.42 1.74
CA VAL A 111 18.78 -0.16 2.25
C VAL A 111 19.22 0.55 3.53
N ALA A 112 19.14 1.88 3.59
CA ALA A 112 19.52 2.65 4.78
C ALA A 112 18.48 2.56 5.92
N PHE A 113 17.18 2.49 5.58
CA PHE A 113 16.05 2.52 6.50
C PHE A 113 15.00 1.44 6.16
N PRO A 114 15.24 0.17 6.55
CA PRO A 114 14.36 -0.93 6.19
C PRO A 114 12.91 -0.75 6.66
N SER A 115 11.97 -1.06 5.76
CA SER A 115 10.52 -0.92 5.90
C SER A 115 10.03 0.52 6.08
N ARG A 116 10.79 1.51 5.61
CA ARG A 116 10.46 2.94 5.76
C ARG A 116 10.69 3.78 4.50
N GLY A 117 11.23 3.19 3.43
CA GLY A 117 11.57 3.94 2.22
C GLY A 117 10.37 4.66 1.61
N ALA A 118 9.18 4.04 1.65
CA ALA A 118 7.98 4.56 1.00
C ALA A 118 7.45 5.80 1.73
N SER A 119 7.47 5.83 3.06
CA SER A 119 7.06 6.97 3.86
C SER A 119 8.08 8.10 3.81
N ILE A 120 9.39 7.77 3.81
CA ILE A 120 10.45 8.79 3.80
C ILE A 120 10.45 9.56 2.49
N LEU A 121 10.32 8.87 1.36
CA LEU A 121 10.30 9.51 0.04
C LEU A 121 8.88 9.94 -0.40
N GLY A 122 7.83 9.31 0.13
CA GLY A 122 6.47 9.50 -0.36
C GLY A 122 5.96 10.93 -0.14
N PHE A 123 6.23 11.50 1.03
CA PHE A 123 5.82 12.88 1.33
C PHE A 123 6.62 13.93 0.53
N PRO A 124 7.97 13.87 0.45
CA PRO A 124 8.73 14.78 -0.41
C PRO A 124 8.32 14.73 -1.89
N LEU A 125 8.17 13.53 -2.46
CA LEU A 125 7.77 13.39 -3.85
C LEU A 125 6.33 13.84 -4.08
N ALA A 126 5.41 13.55 -3.16
CA ALA A 126 4.05 14.10 -3.24
C ALA A 126 4.03 15.63 -3.14
N GLY A 127 4.85 16.22 -2.28
CA GLY A 127 5.02 17.67 -2.20
C GLY A 127 5.53 18.25 -3.53
N LEU A 128 6.52 17.61 -4.15
CA LEU A 128 7.01 17.98 -5.48
C LEU A 128 5.90 17.90 -6.54
N MET A 129 5.07 16.85 -6.54
CA MET A 129 3.94 16.72 -7.46
C MET A 129 2.92 17.86 -7.29
N VAL A 130 2.63 18.27 -6.05
CA VAL A 130 1.74 19.43 -5.78
C VAL A 130 2.35 20.71 -6.34
N VAL A 131 3.63 20.96 -6.09
CA VAL A 131 4.33 22.14 -6.63
C VAL A 131 4.29 22.14 -8.15
N ILE A 132 4.49 20.99 -8.79
CA ILE A 132 4.41 20.84 -10.24
C ILE A 132 3.03 21.20 -10.79
N GLU A 133 1.95 20.77 -10.14
CA GLU A 133 0.59 21.15 -10.57
C GLU A 133 0.32 22.65 -10.37
N PHE A 134 0.84 23.28 -9.30
CA PHE A 134 0.76 24.73 -9.16
C PHE A 134 1.55 25.48 -10.24
N VAL A 135 2.70 24.93 -10.66
CA VAL A 135 3.48 25.47 -11.79
C VAL A 135 2.74 25.29 -13.11
N ASP A 136 2.03 24.17 -13.32
CA ASP A 136 1.21 23.92 -14.52
C ASP A 136 0.06 24.93 -14.65
N MET A 137 -0.54 25.31 -13.52
CA MET A 137 -1.57 26.37 -13.44
C MET A 137 -1.03 27.76 -13.75
N SER A 138 0.30 27.97 -13.72
CA SER A 138 0.87 29.28 -14.00
C SER A 138 0.79 29.62 -15.49
N PRO A 139 0.31 30.81 -15.87
CA PRO A 139 0.27 31.26 -17.26
C PRO A 139 1.67 31.58 -17.82
N HIS A 140 2.68 31.72 -16.96
CA HIS A 140 4.03 32.13 -17.35
C HIS A 140 4.91 30.97 -17.86
N VAL A 141 4.44 29.73 -17.77
CA VAL A 141 5.19 28.55 -18.24
C VAL A 141 4.74 28.23 -19.67
N ALA A 142 5.65 28.38 -20.64
CA ALA A 142 5.37 28.07 -22.04
C ALA A 142 4.91 26.61 -22.22
N PHE A 143 3.93 26.40 -23.11
CA PHE A 143 3.29 25.10 -23.37
C PHE A 143 4.29 23.96 -23.70
N CYS A 144 5.37 24.24 -24.44
CA CYS A 144 6.42 23.27 -24.74
C CYS A 144 7.16 22.75 -23.48
N SER A 145 7.24 23.56 -22.43
CA SER A 145 7.83 23.18 -21.14
C SER A 145 6.85 22.37 -20.28
N LYS A 146 5.54 22.56 -20.45
CA LYS A 146 4.51 21.91 -19.62
C LYS A 146 4.49 20.39 -19.77
N ARG A 147 4.79 19.83 -20.95
CA ARG A 147 4.85 18.36 -21.12
C ARG A 147 5.93 17.71 -20.25
N TYR A 148 7.04 18.41 -20.00
CA TYR A 148 8.14 17.89 -19.18
C TYR A 148 7.80 17.89 -17.68
N LEU A 149 6.69 18.50 -17.26
CA LEU A 149 6.19 18.39 -15.89
C LEU A 149 5.89 16.94 -15.51
N LEU A 150 5.48 16.10 -16.46
CA LEU A 150 5.31 14.66 -16.23
C LEU A 150 6.62 13.99 -15.79
N ALA A 151 7.78 14.48 -16.25
CA ALA A 151 9.06 13.97 -15.81
C ALA A 151 9.28 14.22 -14.31
N GLY A 152 8.73 15.29 -13.73
CA GLY A 152 8.78 15.52 -12.29
C GLY A 152 7.82 14.63 -11.49
N LEU A 153 6.78 14.09 -12.12
CA LEU A 153 5.83 13.14 -11.50
C LEU A 153 6.31 11.69 -11.58
N ALA A 154 7.00 11.32 -12.66
CA ALA A 154 7.49 9.96 -12.93
C ALA A 154 8.29 9.30 -11.78
N PRO A 155 9.14 10.01 -11.00
CA PRO A 155 9.85 9.41 -9.86
C PRO A 155 8.91 8.85 -8.80
N MET A 156 7.74 9.46 -8.58
CA MET A 156 6.77 8.96 -7.61
C MET A 156 6.25 7.58 -8.01
N PHE A 157 5.97 7.37 -9.29
CA PHE A 157 5.51 6.08 -9.83
C PHE A 157 6.64 5.04 -9.88
N GLY A 158 7.88 5.47 -10.12
CA GLY A 158 9.06 4.64 -10.01
C GLY A 158 9.23 4.09 -8.60
N MET A 159 9.20 5.00 -7.61
CA MET A 159 9.25 4.63 -6.20
C MET A 159 8.06 3.74 -5.79
N LEU A 160 6.83 4.06 -6.21
CA LEU A 160 5.65 3.23 -5.98
C LEU A 160 5.85 1.80 -6.49
N THR A 161 6.34 1.67 -7.72
CA THR A 161 6.61 0.35 -8.33
C THR A 161 7.66 -0.42 -7.54
N ALA A 162 8.72 0.26 -7.10
CA ALA A 162 9.76 -0.35 -6.26
C ALA A 162 9.22 -0.76 -4.87
N ALA A 163 8.38 0.07 -4.25
CA ALA A 163 7.78 -0.19 -2.95
C ALA A 163 6.80 -1.38 -2.97
N CYS A 164 6.03 -1.52 -4.04
CA CYS A 164 5.08 -2.61 -4.21
C CYS A 164 5.76 -3.95 -4.61
N THR A 165 6.89 -3.89 -5.32
CA THR A 165 7.62 -5.10 -5.76
C THR A 165 8.39 -5.80 -4.66
N THR A 166 9.03 -5.04 -3.76
CA THR A 166 9.89 -5.62 -2.71
C THR A 166 9.38 -5.46 -1.31
N GLY A 167 8.32 -4.69 -1.12
CA GLY A 167 7.59 -4.72 0.13
C GLY A 167 6.80 -6.03 0.29
N LYS A 168 6.14 -6.20 1.45
CA LYS A 168 5.31 -7.39 1.73
C LYS A 168 3.99 -7.43 0.95
N LEU A 169 3.78 -6.45 0.06
CA LEU A 169 2.69 -6.49 -0.91
C LEU A 169 2.97 -7.54 -2.01
N GLU A 170 4.25 -7.76 -2.32
CA GLU A 170 4.75 -8.76 -3.30
C GLU A 170 4.00 -8.75 -4.63
N SER A 171 3.47 -7.59 -5.03
CA SER A 171 2.57 -7.48 -6.18
C SER A 171 2.73 -6.12 -6.82
N GLN A 172 3.03 -6.11 -8.12
CA GLN A 172 3.15 -4.89 -8.92
C GLN A 172 1.78 -4.29 -9.23
N THR A 173 1.36 -3.28 -8.47
CA THR A 173 0.05 -2.64 -8.64
C THR A 173 -0.06 -1.74 -9.88
N THR A 174 1.06 -1.42 -10.51
CA THR A 174 1.17 -0.52 -11.67
C THR A 174 1.25 -1.27 -13.01
N MET A 175 1.50 -2.59 -13.02
CA MET A 175 1.65 -3.38 -14.23
C MET A 175 0.49 -4.35 -14.44
N VAL A 176 -0.38 -4.04 -15.40
CA VAL A 176 -1.55 -4.87 -15.72
C VAL A 176 -1.17 -6.20 -16.37
N THR A 177 -0.10 -6.24 -17.17
CA THR A 177 0.30 -7.43 -17.95
C THR A 177 0.51 -8.68 -17.08
N GLY A 178 1.28 -8.56 -15.99
CA GLY A 178 1.53 -9.68 -15.08
C GLY A 178 0.28 -10.17 -14.35
N HIS A 179 -0.70 -9.29 -14.15
CA HIS A 179 -1.98 -9.66 -13.58
C HIS A 179 -2.88 -10.38 -14.58
N LEU A 180 -2.89 -9.97 -15.84
CA LEU A 180 -3.62 -10.67 -16.90
C LEU A 180 -3.10 -12.09 -17.11
N THR A 181 -1.77 -12.29 -17.12
CA THR A 181 -1.17 -13.63 -17.22
C THR A 181 -1.52 -14.50 -16.01
N THR A 182 -1.50 -13.93 -14.80
CA THR A 182 -1.90 -14.63 -13.56
C THR A 182 -3.37 -15.06 -13.61
N ILE A 183 -4.27 -14.20 -14.10
CA ILE A 183 -5.69 -14.51 -14.27
C ILE A 183 -5.86 -15.64 -15.30
N GLY A 184 -5.18 -15.56 -16.44
CA GLY A 184 -5.25 -16.60 -17.49
C GLY A 184 -4.79 -17.97 -16.99
N ALA A 185 -3.64 -18.05 -16.32
CA ALA A 185 -3.15 -19.30 -15.74
C ALA A 185 -4.10 -19.85 -14.65
N GLY A 186 -4.65 -18.95 -13.82
CA GLY A 186 -5.63 -19.29 -12.80
C GLY A 186 -6.94 -19.83 -13.37
N LEU A 187 -7.42 -19.27 -14.49
CA LEU A 187 -8.62 -19.74 -15.18
C LEU A 187 -8.44 -21.17 -15.70
N VAL A 188 -7.31 -21.46 -16.34
CA VAL A 188 -6.98 -22.82 -16.81
C VAL A 188 -6.93 -23.79 -15.63
N SER A 189 -6.29 -23.40 -14.53
CA SER A 189 -6.18 -24.23 -13.32
C SER A 189 -7.53 -24.48 -12.65
N ALA A 190 -8.45 -23.50 -12.70
CA ALA A 190 -9.81 -23.63 -12.21
C ALA A 190 -10.62 -24.62 -13.06
N ILE A 191 -10.53 -24.51 -14.39
CA ILE A 191 -11.20 -25.41 -15.33
C ILE A 191 -10.68 -26.85 -15.16
N ALA A 192 -9.37 -27.02 -14.95
CA ALA A 192 -8.76 -28.32 -14.71
C ALA A 192 -9.04 -28.91 -13.31
N GLY A 193 -9.74 -28.19 -12.43
CA GLY A 193 -10.02 -28.62 -11.06
C GLY A 193 -8.77 -28.67 -10.16
N LYS A 194 -7.67 -28.02 -10.55
CA LYS A 194 -6.36 -28.05 -9.87
C LYS A 194 -6.00 -26.75 -9.15
N LEU A 195 -6.96 -25.83 -8.99
CA LEU A 195 -6.69 -24.52 -8.41
C LEU A 195 -6.42 -24.60 -6.90
N SER A 196 -5.17 -24.36 -6.50
CA SER A 196 -4.79 -24.29 -5.10
C SER A 196 -5.35 -23.03 -4.41
N THR A 197 -5.46 -23.07 -3.07
CA THR A 197 -5.92 -21.91 -2.27
C THR A 197 -5.00 -20.70 -2.44
N ALA A 198 -3.69 -20.93 -2.56
CA ALA A 198 -2.70 -19.88 -2.76
C ALA A 198 -2.85 -19.22 -4.14
N GLU A 199 -3.02 -20.01 -5.21
CA GLU A 199 -3.26 -19.50 -6.56
C GLU A 199 -4.59 -18.72 -6.62
N ARG A 200 -5.65 -19.25 -6.00
CA ARG A 200 -6.92 -18.53 -5.88
C ARG A 200 -6.74 -17.14 -5.25
N GLY A 201 -5.90 -17.03 -4.22
CA GLY A 201 -5.56 -15.75 -3.61
C GLY A 201 -4.88 -14.77 -4.56
N LYS A 202 -3.94 -15.25 -5.39
CA LYS A 202 -3.23 -14.45 -6.41
C LYS A 202 -4.15 -14.02 -7.55
N VAL A 203 -5.04 -14.91 -8.01
CA VAL A 203 -6.04 -14.60 -9.04
C VAL A 203 -6.97 -13.50 -8.54
N ILE A 204 -7.52 -13.62 -7.32
CA ILE A 204 -8.39 -12.60 -6.74
C ILE A 204 -7.69 -11.24 -6.66
N LEU A 205 -6.45 -11.20 -6.15
CA LEU A 205 -5.67 -9.96 -6.08
C LEU A 205 -5.45 -9.36 -7.48
N SER A 206 -5.10 -10.21 -8.46
CA SER A 206 -4.85 -9.79 -9.83
C SER A 206 -6.11 -9.23 -10.50
N THR A 207 -7.25 -9.89 -10.36
CA THR A 207 -8.54 -9.39 -10.85
C THR A 207 -8.87 -8.05 -10.22
N LEU A 208 -8.67 -7.90 -8.90
CA LEU A 208 -8.91 -6.64 -8.21
C LEU A 208 -8.02 -5.50 -8.75
N VAL A 209 -6.73 -5.75 -8.99
CA VAL A 209 -5.82 -4.76 -9.54
C VAL A 209 -6.23 -4.35 -10.96
N VAL A 210 -6.57 -5.30 -11.83
CA VAL A 210 -7.02 -5.02 -13.21
C VAL A 210 -8.30 -4.18 -13.21
N VAL A 211 -9.31 -4.61 -12.45
CA VAL A 211 -10.60 -3.89 -12.36
C VAL A 211 -10.40 -2.49 -11.75
N SER A 212 -9.57 -2.36 -10.72
CA SER A 212 -9.31 -1.06 -10.09
C SER A 212 -8.54 -0.12 -11.02
N THR A 213 -7.57 -0.63 -11.78
CA THR A 213 -6.84 0.15 -12.78
C THR A 213 -7.78 0.67 -13.87
N LEU A 214 -8.66 -0.21 -14.38
CA LEU A 214 -9.67 0.17 -15.36
C LEU A 214 -10.64 1.21 -14.80
N ALA A 215 -11.14 1.01 -13.58
CA ALA A 215 -12.00 1.98 -12.91
C ALA A 215 -11.32 3.35 -12.76
N GLY A 216 -10.05 3.36 -12.32
CA GLY A 216 -9.25 4.58 -12.22
C GLY A 216 -9.10 5.29 -13.57
N SER A 217 -8.74 4.55 -14.62
CA SER A 217 -8.61 5.09 -15.98
C SER A 217 -9.93 5.68 -16.51
N LEU A 218 -11.05 5.01 -16.26
CA LEU A 218 -12.39 5.51 -16.62
C LEU A 218 -12.72 6.79 -15.85
N THR A 219 -12.45 6.82 -14.54
CA THR A 219 -12.66 8.01 -13.71
C THR A 219 -11.79 9.18 -14.18
N GLY A 220 -10.51 8.96 -14.50
CA GLY A 220 -9.60 10.00 -15.00
C GLY A 220 -10.06 10.57 -16.34
N THR A 221 -10.46 9.69 -17.26
CA THR A 221 -10.99 10.09 -18.57
C THR A 221 -12.31 10.86 -18.44
N LEU A 222 -13.21 10.41 -17.56
CA LEU A 222 -14.47 11.10 -17.28
C LEU A 222 -14.22 12.47 -16.64
N ALA A 223 -13.28 12.58 -15.71
CA ALA A 223 -12.91 13.85 -15.09
C ALA A 223 -12.44 14.88 -16.12
N ILE A 224 -11.61 14.47 -17.09
CA ILE A 224 -11.20 15.34 -18.20
C ILE A 224 -12.41 15.75 -19.05
N LYS A 225 -13.28 14.80 -19.39
CA LYS A 225 -14.48 15.09 -20.20
C LYS A 225 -15.43 16.06 -19.51
N LEU A 226 -15.56 15.97 -18.19
CA LEU A 226 -16.39 16.88 -17.40
C LEU A 226 -15.74 18.27 -17.27
N ALA A 227 -14.43 18.34 -17.02
CA ALA A 227 -13.70 19.60 -16.99
C ALA A 227 -13.81 20.36 -18.33
N GLY A 228 -13.58 19.66 -19.45
CA GLY A 228 -13.68 20.25 -20.80
C GLY A 228 -15.09 20.71 -21.20
N ARG A 229 -16.15 20.23 -20.54
CA ARG A 229 -17.53 20.73 -20.74
C ARG A 229 -17.79 22.07 -20.05
N HIS A 230 -17.02 22.39 -19.02
CA HIS A 230 -17.17 23.63 -18.25
C HIS A 230 -16.33 24.79 -18.79
N GLY A 231 -15.64 24.60 -19.92
CA GLY A 231 -14.80 25.64 -20.52
C GLY A 231 -13.47 25.86 -19.80
N ASP A 232 -13.22 25.14 -18.71
CA ASP A 232 -12.01 25.24 -17.91
C ASP A 232 -10.96 24.22 -18.33
N ASP A 233 -9.72 24.71 -18.37
CA ASP A 233 -8.52 23.93 -18.57
C ASP A 233 -8.47 22.71 -17.65
N THR A 234 -7.88 21.61 -18.13
CA THR A 234 -7.81 20.37 -17.36
C THR A 234 -6.95 20.46 -16.10
N TYR A 235 -6.41 21.62 -15.72
CA TYR A 235 -5.47 21.82 -14.61
C TYR A 235 -6.03 21.30 -13.27
N GLY A 236 -5.14 20.87 -12.38
CA GLY A 236 -5.51 20.47 -11.02
C GLY A 236 -6.03 19.04 -10.89
N LEU A 237 -6.37 18.35 -11.98
CA LEU A 237 -6.85 16.96 -11.90
C LEU A 237 -5.82 15.98 -11.30
N LEU A 238 -4.51 16.29 -11.31
CA LEU A 238 -3.52 15.44 -10.63
C LEU A 238 -3.23 15.86 -9.18
N ILE A 239 -3.75 17.00 -8.70
CA ILE A 239 -3.64 17.41 -7.29
C ILE A 239 -4.06 16.27 -6.34
N PRO A 240 -5.22 15.59 -6.50
CA PRO A 240 -5.63 14.53 -5.59
C PRO A 240 -4.74 13.27 -5.65
N VAL A 241 -3.98 13.06 -6.72
CA VAL A 241 -3.08 11.89 -6.87
C VAL A 241 -1.98 11.93 -5.81
N SER A 242 -1.39 13.10 -5.60
CA SER A 242 -0.23 13.27 -4.72
C SER A 242 -0.51 12.96 -3.23
N PRO A 243 -1.52 13.53 -2.53
CA PRO A 243 -1.82 13.15 -1.16
C PRO A 243 -2.32 11.71 -1.07
N SER A 244 -3.06 11.23 -2.08
CA SER A 244 -3.54 9.84 -2.11
C SER A 244 -2.37 8.86 -2.11
N LEU A 245 -1.39 9.03 -3.01
CA LEU A 245 -0.21 8.18 -3.05
C LEU A 245 0.64 8.30 -1.78
N ALA A 246 0.84 9.50 -1.24
CA ALA A 246 1.59 9.68 0.02
C ALA A 246 0.94 8.92 1.18
N VAL A 247 -0.38 9.04 1.36
CA VAL A 247 -1.13 8.34 2.40
C VAL A 247 -1.09 6.83 2.18
N LEU A 248 -1.26 6.36 0.93
CA LEU A 248 -1.20 4.93 0.62
C LEU A 248 0.19 4.33 0.84
N LEU A 249 1.27 5.03 0.46
CA LEU A 249 2.65 4.61 0.75
C LEU A 249 2.95 4.60 2.25
N TRP A 250 2.44 5.58 2.99
CA TRP A 250 2.52 5.59 4.44
C TRP A 250 1.77 4.42 5.09
N CYS A 251 0.58 4.08 4.58
CA CYS A 251 -0.19 2.91 4.98
C CYS A 251 0.56 1.61 4.65
N ASN A 252 1.22 1.53 3.48
CA ASN A 252 2.02 0.39 3.07
C ASN A 252 3.14 0.09 4.08
N ASP A 253 3.90 1.11 4.46
CA ASP A 253 4.96 0.97 5.47
C ASP A 253 4.40 0.60 6.85
N HIS A 254 3.27 1.17 7.25
CA HIS A 254 2.59 0.80 8.49
C HIS A 254 2.16 -0.67 8.51
N MET A 255 1.73 -1.22 7.38
CA MET A 255 1.44 -2.65 7.29
C MET A 255 2.72 -3.49 7.38
N ASN A 256 3.82 -3.03 6.78
CA ASN A 256 5.09 -3.74 6.79
C ASN A 256 5.71 -3.78 8.18
N ARG A 257 5.67 -2.66 8.90
CA ARG A 257 6.16 -2.55 10.28
C ARG A 257 5.28 -1.54 11.03
N PRO A 258 4.23 -2.00 11.75
CA PRO A 258 3.32 -1.08 12.44
C PRO A 258 4.14 -0.17 13.33
N ARG A 259 3.96 1.15 13.19
CA ARG A 259 4.53 2.12 14.13
C ARG A 259 3.89 1.83 15.46
N THR A 260 4.58 1.01 16.24
CA THR A 260 4.11 0.69 17.55
C THR A 260 4.50 1.84 18.45
N LEU A 261 3.85 2.99 18.28
CA LEU A 261 3.71 3.97 19.36
C LEU A 261 3.09 3.26 20.56
N VAL A 262 2.15 2.34 20.32
CA VAL A 262 1.61 1.44 21.36
C VAL A 262 2.66 0.49 21.95
N LYS A 263 3.54 -0.15 21.17
CA LYS A 263 4.63 -0.97 21.78
C LYS A 263 5.73 -0.09 22.38
N GLN A 264 6.00 1.10 21.88
CA GLN A 264 6.93 2.04 22.52
C GLN A 264 6.36 2.53 23.85
N PHE A 265 5.05 2.81 23.90
CA PHE A 265 4.33 3.19 25.10
C PHE A 265 4.21 2.02 26.08
N GLN A 266 3.88 0.81 25.61
CA GLN A 266 3.88 -0.41 26.42
C GLN A 266 5.30 -0.76 26.90
N ARG A 267 6.34 -0.53 26.09
CA ARG A 267 7.74 -0.73 26.50
C ARG A 267 8.15 0.32 27.54
N ARG A 268 7.77 1.59 27.36
CA ARG A 268 7.94 2.65 28.39
C ARG A 268 7.20 2.30 29.67
N HIS A 269 5.95 1.85 29.59
CA HIS A 269 5.14 1.48 30.74
C HIS A 269 5.70 0.25 31.47
N ARG A 270 6.19 -0.76 30.73
CA ARG A 270 6.90 -1.92 31.32
C ARG A 270 8.20 -1.51 32.01
N MET A 271 8.97 -0.59 31.42
CA MET A 271 10.18 -0.06 32.06
C MET A 271 9.85 0.77 33.31
N TRP A 272 8.77 1.55 33.27
CA TRP A 272 8.32 2.33 34.40
C TRP A 272 7.91 1.43 35.57
N ARG A 273 7.04 0.43 35.34
CA ARG A 273 6.66 -0.56 36.38
C ARG A 273 7.85 -1.32 36.98
N ARG A 274 8.87 -1.65 36.19
CA ARG A 274 10.09 -2.28 36.71
C ARG A 274 10.86 -1.37 37.66
N ARG A 275 10.94 -0.07 37.36
CA ARG A 275 11.58 0.93 38.23
C ARG A 275 10.78 1.18 39.51
N SER A 276 9.45 1.18 39.45
CA SER A 276 8.61 1.30 40.65
C SER A 276 8.80 0.11 41.58
N GLY A 277 8.67 -1.11 41.06
CA GLY A 277 8.82 -2.33 41.88
C GLY A 277 10.22 -2.53 42.47
N GLN A 278 11.27 -2.04 41.81
CA GLN A 278 12.63 -2.07 42.38
C GLN A 278 12.83 -1.10 43.54
N ARG A 279 12.14 0.05 43.54
CA ARG A 279 12.18 1.01 44.66
C ARG A 279 11.44 0.47 45.88
N ASP A 280 10.31 -0.18 45.67
CA ASP A 280 9.53 -0.79 46.75
C ASP A 280 10.30 -1.94 47.39
N ALA A 281 10.99 -2.78 46.60
CA ALA A 281 11.82 -3.86 47.12
C ALA A 281 13.07 -3.36 47.88
N ALA A 282 13.68 -2.27 47.43
CA ALA A 282 14.83 -1.67 48.11
C ALA A 282 14.45 -0.97 49.43
N GLY A 283 13.25 -0.38 49.51
CA GLY A 283 12.72 0.20 50.75
C GLY A 283 12.37 -0.85 51.81
N ILE A 284 11.88 -2.02 51.40
CA ILE A 284 11.58 -3.13 52.32
C ILE A 284 12.86 -3.81 52.85
N ALA A 285 13.94 -3.86 52.06
CA ALA A 285 15.20 -4.46 52.51
C ALA A 285 16.04 -3.56 53.44
N ALA A 286 15.67 -2.28 53.57
CA ALA A 286 16.40 -1.28 54.35
C ALA A 286 15.70 -0.89 55.67
N GLY A 287 14.55 -1.49 55.99
CA GLY A 287 13.80 -1.32 57.24
C GLY A 287 13.76 -2.59 58.05
#